data_AF-A0A6N8E9F8-F1
#
_entry.id   AF-A0A6N8E9F8-F1
#
_cell.length_a   1.000
_cell.length_b   1.000
_cell.length_c   1.000
_cell.angle_alpha   90.00
_cell.angle_beta   90.00
_cell.angle_gamma   90.00
#
_symmetry.space_group_name_H-M   'P 1'
#
loop_
_entity.id
_entity.type
_entity.pdbx_description
1 polymer ?
#
loop_
_entity_poly.entity_id
_entity_poly.type
_entity_poly.pdbx_seq_one_letter_code
_entity_poly.pdbx_strand_id
1 'polypeptide(L)'
;MTQDHLLTSTDREEALSRAYLQAVAAGAGYVVASLDFDRDGIDCEIKAGGQMRPSLGIQLKATINLGAVQNGHYSYPLKRRNCQLPRPEGRSLKELG
;
A
#
# COMPACT_ATOMS: atom_id res chain seq x y z
N MET A 1 7.13 -33.65 6.04
CA MET A 1 7.58 -32.82 4.89
C MET A 1 8.20 -31.58 5.47
N THR A 2 9.52 -31.44 5.37
CA THR A 2 10.27 -30.28 5.86
C THR A 2 10.02 -29.14 4.88
N GLN A 3 9.32 -28.09 5.31
CA GLN A 3 9.09 -26.91 4.49
C GLN A 3 10.34 -26.01 4.52
N ASP A 4 10.95 -25.78 3.36
CA ASP A 4 12.20 -25.00 3.15
C ASP A 4 11.94 -23.48 2.98
N HIS A 5 10.86 -22.97 3.57
CA HIS A 5 10.40 -21.59 3.35
C HIS A 5 10.70 -20.76 4.60
N LEU A 6 11.59 -19.78 4.49
CA LEU A 6 11.99 -18.91 5.60
C LEU A 6 10.95 -17.82 5.93
N LEU A 7 10.16 -17.41 4.95
CA LEU A 7 9.19 -16.31 5.07
C LEU A 7 7.83 -16.83 5.56
N THR A 8 7.21 -16.10 6.48
CA THR A 8 5.82 -16.36 6.86
C THR A 8 4.87 -16.01 5.70
N SER A 9 3.60 -16.44 5.79
CA SER A 9 2.59 -16.07 4.78
C SER A 9 2.44 -14.56 4.66
N THR A 10 2.48 -13.85 5.80
CA THR A 10 2.37 -12.39 5.87
C THR A 10 3.56 -11.71 5.20
N ASP A 11 4.79 -12.18 5.46
CA ASP A 11 5.99 -11.60 4.84
C ASP A 11 5.98 -11.79 3.32
N ARG A 12 5.49 -12.95 2.85
CA ARG A 12 5.32 -13.21 1.41
C ARG A 12 4.28 -12.29 0.77
N GLU A 13 3.16 -12.10 1.45
CA GLU A 13 2.08 -11.22 1.00
C GLU A 13 2.55 -9.75 0.88
N GLU A 14 3.32 -9.27 1.85
CA GLU A 14 3.93 -7.94 1.84
C GLU A 14 4.97 -7.81 0.72
N ALA A 15 5.87 -8.79 0.59
CA ALA A 15 6.89 -8.81 -0.47
C ALA A 15 6.27 -8.80 -1.88
N LEU A 16 5.21 -9.57 -2.10
CA LEU A 16 4.47 -9.58 -3.36
C LEU A 16 3.79 -8.23 -3.64
N SER A 17 3.23 -7.60 -2.60
CA SER A 17 2.60 -6.27 -2.72
C SER A 17 3.63 -5.20 -3.12
N ARG A 18 4.83 -5.25 -2.53
CA ARG A 18 5.95 -4.35 -2.88
C ARG A 18 6.40 -4.57 -4.32
N ALA A 19 6.57 -5.83 -4.75
CA ALA A 19 6.98 -6.14 -6.12
C ALA A 19 5.97 -5.62 -7.15
N TYR A 20 4.66 -5.78 -6.88
CA TYR A 20 3.61 -5.24 -7.74
C TYR A 20 3.66 -3.71 -7.83
N LEU A 21 3.79 -3.03 -6.68
CA LEU A 21 3.91 -1.57 -6.64
C LEU A 21 5.10 -1.08 -7.47
N GLN A 22 6.26 -1.72 -7.32
CA GLN A 22 7.47 -1.40 -8.08
C GLN A 22 7.26 -1.56 -9.59
N ALA A 23 6.61 -2.64 -10.02
CA ALA A 23 6.32 -2.86 -11.44
C ALA A 23 5.40 -1.76 -12.01
N VAL A 24 4.36 -1.38 -11.28
CA VAL A 24 3.43 -0.31 -11.69
C VAL A 24 4.16 1.04 -11.75
N ALA A 25 4.92 1.38 -10.72
CA ALA A 25 5.66 2.64 -10.66
C ALA A 25 6.71 2.74 -11.78
N ALA A 26 7.45 1.65 -12.04
CA ALA A 26 8.43 1.58 -13.13
C ALA A 26 7.76 1.73 -14.50
N GLY A 27 6.61 1.07 -14.72
CA GLY A 27 5.82 1.21 -15.95
C GLY A 27 5.33 2.64 -16.18
N ALA A 28 5.16 3.43 -15.12
CA ALA A 28 4.78 4.84 -15.17
C ALA A 28 5.98 5.82 -15.12
N GLY A 29 7.23 5.32 -15.05
CA GLY A 29 8.43 6.15 -15.04
C GLY A 29 8.77 6.80 -13.68
N TYR A 30 8.22 6.28 -12.58
CA TYR A 30 8.48 6.78 -11.23
C TYR A 30 9.45 5.88 -10.44
N VAL A 31 10.07 6.46 -9.42
CA VAL A 31 10.91 5.73 -8.46
C VAL A 31 10.13 5.44 -7.18
N VAL A 32 10.37 4.27 -6.60
CA VAL A 32 9.80 3.85 -5.31
C VAL A 32 10.91 3.91 -4.26
N ALA A 33 10.64 4.59 -3.15
CA ALA A 33 11.45 4.55 -1.95
C ALA A 33 10.77 3.65 -0.91
N SER A 34 11.51 2.68 -0.37
CA SER A 34 11.07 1.88 0.77
C SER A 34 11.29 2.66 2.07
N LEU A 35 10.33 2.63 2.97
CA LEU A 35 10.44 3.21 4.30
C LEU A 35 10.50 2.07 5.31
N ASP A 36 11.63 1.90 5.98
CA ASP A 36 11.81 0.85 7.01
C ASP A 36 11.14 1.20 8.35
N PHE A 37 10.53 2.38 8.46
CA PHE A 37 9.91 2.87 9.68
C PHE A 37 8.38 2.82 9.61
N ASP A 38 7.78 1.72 10.07
CA ASP A 38 6.31 1.53 10.21
C ASP A 38 5.70 2.36 11.36
N ARG A 39 6.31 3.50 11.72
CA ARG A 39 5.76 4.36 12.79
C ARG A 39 4.53 5.14 12.33
N ASP A 40 4.49 5.45 11.03
CA ASP A 40 3.47 6.33 10.44
C ASP A 40 2.47 5.53 9.58
N GLY A 41 2.59 4.20 9.56
CA GLY A 41 1.72 3.31 8.79
C GLY A 41 1.86 3.42 7.27
N ILE A 42 3.00 3.93 6.79
CA ILE A 42 3.37 4.05 5.38
C ILE A 42 4.46 3.01 5.06
N ASP A 43 4.18 2.12 4.12
CA ASP A 43 5.12 1.05 3.73
C ASP A 43 6.09 1.50 2.65
N CYS A 44 5.63 2.33 1.71
CA CYS A 44 6.39 2.77 0.54
C CYS A 44 6.03 4.21 0.16
N GLU A 45 6.93 4.88 -0.54
CA GLU A 45 6.70 6.21 -1.10
C GLU A 45 7.06 6.24 -2.58
N ILE A 46 6.14 6.72 -3.43
CA ILE A 46 6.45 7.01 -4.84
C ILE A 46 6.88 8.47 -4.94
N LYS A 47 8.03 8.72 -5.58
CA LYS A 47 8.57 10.07 -5.76
C LYS A 47 8.65 10.43 -7.24
N ALA A 48 8.21 11.65 -7.57
CA ALA A 48 8.45 12.24 -8.87
C ALA A 48 9.77 13.05 -8.88
N GLY A 49 10.44 13.06 -10.04
CA GLY A 49 11.57 13.95 -10.31
C GLY A 49 11.11 15.34 -10.77
N GLY A 50 12.04 16.30 -10.78
CA GLY A 50 11.80 17.66 -11.30
C GLY A 50 11.90 18.78 -10.26
N GLN A 51 11.49 19.98 -10.67
CA GLN A 51 11.51 21.20 -9.85
C GLN A 51 10.50 21.15 -8.70
N MET A 52 9.36 20.50 -8.93
CA MET A 52 8.41 20.14 -7.90
C MET A 52 8.56 18.64 -7.64
N ARG A 53 8.80 18.25 -6.39
CA ARG A 53 9.02 16.85 -5.98
C ARG A 53 7.81 16.34 -5.19
N PRO A 54 6.64 16.18 -5.82
CA PRO A 54 5.51 15.56 -5.13
C PRO A 54 5.88 14.12 -4.77
N SER A 55 5.42 13.71 -3.59
CA SER A 55 5.57 12.34 -3.12
C SER A 55 4.23 11.80 -2.62
N LEU A 56 4.05 10.49 -2.80
CA LEU A 56 2.85 9.77 -2.40
C LEU A 56 3.23 8.66 -1.44
N GLY A 57 2.85 8.79 -0.17
CA GLY A 57 2.93 7.72 0.81
C GLY A 57 1.84 6.66 0.58
N ILE A 58 2.23 5.39 0.57
CA ILE A 58 1.37 4.25 0.27
C ILE A 58 1.47 3.25 1.41
N GLN A 59 0.30 2.82 1.90
CA GLN A 59 0.18 1.66 2.78
C GLN A 59 -0.24 0.44 1.94
N LEU A 60 0.56 -0.62 1.98
CA LEU A 60 0.33 -1.88 1.29
C LEU A 60 -0.53 -2.80 2.16
N LYS A 61 -1.50 -3.45 1.52
CA LYS A 61 -2.32 -4.49 2.12
C LYS A 61 -2.55 -5.60 1.12
N ALA A 62 -2.36 -6.82 1.59
CA ALA A 62 -2.62 -8.02 0.83
C ALA A 62 -3.73 -8.83 1.50
N THR A 63 -4.50 -9.53 0.66
CA THR A 63 -5.48 -10.51 1.13
C THR A 63 -5.77 -11.52 0.02
N ILE A 64 -5.98 -12.76 0.43
CA ILE A 64 -6.50 -13.83 -0.45
C ILE A 64 -8.00 -14.04 -0.27
N ASN A 65 -8.61 -13.43 0.76
CA ASN A 65 -10.03 -13.56 1.09
C ASN A 65 -10.83 -12.44 0.43
N LEU A 66 -10.82 -12.44 -0.90
CA LEU A 66 -11.65 -11.55 -1.69
C LEU A 66 -13.04 -12.18 -1.81
N GLY A 67 -14.09 -11.42 -1.51
CA GLY A 67 -15.47 -11.85 -1.75
C GLY A 67 -15.75 -12.01 -3.25
N ALA A 68 -17.01 -12.24 -3.60
CA ALA A 68 -17.40 -12.28 -5.02
C ALA A 68 -17.07 -10.95 -5.73
N VAL A 69 -16.60 -11.05 -6.98
CA VAL A 69 -16.40 -9.89 -7.85
C VAL A 69 -17.73 -9.17 -8.03
N GLN A 70 -17.73 -7.85 -7.82
CA GLN A 70 -18.88 -6.99 -8.10
C GLN A 70 -18.46 -5.96 -9.15
N ASN A 71 -19.17 -5.92 -10.28
CA ASN A 71 -18.90 -4.99 -11.39
C ASN A 71 -17.44 -5.00 -11.90
N GLY A 72 -16.79 -6.17 -11.92
CA GLY A 72 -15.39 -6.28 -12.35
C GLY A 72 -14.36 -5.82 -11.32
N HIS A 73 -14.80 -5.43 -10.11
CA HIS A 73 -13.93 -5.00 -9.02
C HIS A 73 -14.07 -5.92 -7.81
N TYR A 74 -12.99 -6.04 -7.05
CA TYR A 74 -13.01 -6.64 -5.72
C TYR A 74 -13.09 -5.53 -4.68
N SER A 75 -14.04 -5.66 -3.75
CA SER A 75 -14.19 -4.75 -2.63
C SER A 75 -13.63 -5.39 -1.36
N TYR A 76 -12.70 -4.70 -0.70
CA TYR A 76 -12.12 -5.14 0.56
C TYR A 76 -12.32 -4.08 1.65
N PRO A 77 -13.13 -4.36 2.70
CA PRO A 77 -13.36 -3.39 3.76
C PRO A 77 -12.12 -3.23 4.63
N LEU A 78 -11.58 -2.02 4.67
CA LEU A 78 -10.47 -1.68 5.55
C LEU A 78 -10.99 -1.35 6.96
N LYS A 79 -10.29 -1.82 8.00
CA LYS A 79 -10.54 -1.41 9.38
C LYS A 79 -10.38 0.11 9.49
N ARG A 80 -11.29 0.78 10.22
CA ARG A 80 -11.34 2.25 10.36
C ARG A 80 -9.98 2.87 10.72
N ARG A 81 -9.19 2.21 11.57
CA ARG A 81 -7.83 2.64 11.93
C ARG A 81 -6.92 2.77 10.69
N ASN A 82 -6.95 1.79 9.79
CA ASN A 82 -6.13 1.77 8.57
C ASN A 82 -6.56 2.86 7.57
N CYS A 83 -7.84 3.25 7.55
CA CYS A 83 -8.31 4.38 6.72
C CYS A 83 -7.93 5.76 7.29
N GLN A 84 -7.53 5.82 8.56
CA GLN A 84 -7.24 7.06 9.27
C GLN A 84 -5.74 7.27 9.48
N LEU A 85 -4.95 6.19 9.58
CA LEU A 85 -3.50 6.20 9.74
C LEU A 85 -2.75 7.05 8.69
N PRO A 86 -2.98 6.91 7.37
CA PRO A 86 -2.25 7.69 6.37
C PRO A 86 -2.76 9.13 6.23
N ARG A 87 -3.65 9.61 7.12
CA ARG A 87 -4.14 11.00 7.05
C ARG A 87 -3.19 11.92 7.81
N PRO A 88 -2.70 13.01 7.19
CA PRO A 88 -2.17 14.11 7.98
C PRO A 88 -3.28 14.57 8.92
N GLU A 89 -2.95 14.82 10.19
CA GLU A 89 -3.93 15.24 11.19
C GLU A 89 -4.76 16.42 10.64
N GLY A 90 -6.09 16.28 10.62
CA GLY A 90 -6.99 17.43 10.45
C GLY A 90 -7.97 17.46 9.28
N ARG A 91 -8.23 16.39 8.51
CA ARG A 91 -9.40 16.40 7.59
C ARG A 91 -10.41 15.29 7.88
N SER A 92 -11.47 15.71 8.57
CA SER A 92 -12.70 14.96 8.77
C SER A 92 -13.49 14.91 7.46
N LEU A 93 -14.05 13.74 7.11
CA LEU A 93 -14.95 13.56 5.96
C LEU A 93 -16.24 14.39 6.05
N LYS A 94 -16.48 15.10 7.16
CA LYS A 94 -17.64 15.97 7.36
C LYS A 94 -17.53 17.33 6.66
N GLU A 95 -16.40 17.65 6.03
CA GLU A 95 -16.18 18.98 5.40
C GLU A 95 -16.20 18.96 3.87
N LEU A 96 -16.64 17.85 3.25
CA LEU A 96 -16.78 17.71 1.79
C LEU A 96 -18.22 17.40 1.36
N GLY A 97 -19.21 17.83 2.15
CA GLY A 97 -20.63 17.75 1.82
C GLY A 97 -21.39 18.94 2.36
#